data_AF-A0A3D3HW98-F1
#
_entry.id   AF-A0A3D3HW98-F1
#
_cell.length_a   1.000
_cell.length_b   1.000
_cell.length_c   1.000
_cell.angle_alpha   90.00
_cell.angle_beta   90.00
_cell.angle_gamma   90.00
#
_symmetry.space_group_name_H-M   'P 1'
#
loop_
_entity.id
_entity.type
_entity.pdbx_description
1 polymer ?
#
loop_
_entity_poly.entity_id
_entity_poly.type
_entity_poly.pdbx_seq_one_letter_code
_entity_poly.pdbx_strand_id
1 'polypeptide(L)' 'MRQTVTSGSATSLQAVPVAVAGKTGTAQFNSNKPPHSWFTGFAPFNNPQIVLTVLIEEGGDQGYAVTAAREFLTQYFNES' A
#
# COMPACT_ATOMS: atom_id res chain seq x y z
N MET A 1 -11.98 0.57 -4.05
CA MET A 1 -10.59 0.61 -3.51
C MET A 1 -10.01 2.02 -3.38
N ARG A 2 -10.44 3.02 -4.15
CA ARG A 2 -9.91 4.41 -4.04
C ARG A 2 -10.10 5.04 -2.65
N GLN A 3 -11.22 4.78 -2.00
CA GLN A 3 -11.54 5.33 -0.67
C GLN A 3 -10.54 4.94 0.43
N THR A 4 -9.93 3.75 0.36
CA THR A 4 -8.86 3.34 1.30
C THR A 4 -7.72 4.36 1.33
N VAL A 5 -7.43 4.97 0.18
CA VAL A 5 -6.37 5.97 0.02
C VAL A 5 -6.88 7.39 0.29
N THR A 6 -8.11 7.75 -0.09
CA THR A 6 -8.59 9.13 0.14
C THR A 6 -8.97 9.41 1.59
N SER A 7 -9.45 8.40 2.32
CA SER A 7 -10.01 8.58 3.67
C SER A 7 -9.91 7.34 4.57
N GLY A 8 -9.16 6.30 4.15
CA GLY A 8 -9.02 5.06 4.89
C GLY A 8 -7.62 4.82 5.44
N SER A 9 -7.27 3.55 5.62
CA SER A 9 -6.02 3.11 6.23
C SER A 9 -4.77 3.27 5.36
N ALA A 10 -4.89 3.78 4.12
CA ALA A 10 -3.77 3.98 3.21
C ALA A 10 -3.64 5.44 2.76
N THR A 11 -4.04 6.39 3.62
CA THR A 11 -4.03 7.83 3.32
C THR A 11 -2.66 8.41 2.99
N SER A 12 -1.58 7.80 3.50
CA SER A 12 -0.22 8.21 3.16
C SER A 12 0.12 8.09 1.67
N LEU A 13 -0.59 7.25 0.91
CA LEU A 13 -0.43 7.13 -0.55
C LEU A 13 -1.00 8.32 -1.33
N GLN A 14 -1.67 9.27 -0.69
CA GLN A 14 -2.03 10.55 -1.32
C GLN A 14 -0.80 11.41 -1.66
N ALA A 15 0.35 11.12 -1.05
CA ALA A 15 1.61 11.81 -1.34
C ALA A 15 2.32 11.31 -2.61
N VAL A 16 1.84 10.22 -3.22
CA VAL A 16 2.36 9.72 -4.52
C VAL A 16 1.90 10.69 -5.61
N PRO A 17 2.74 11.01 -6.62
CA PRO A 17 2.43 12.03 -7.66
C PRO A 17 1.23 11.67 -8.56
N VAL A 18 0.78 10.41 -8.55
CA VAL A 18 -0.39 9.94 -9.29
C VAL A 18 -1.45 9.38 -8.34
N ALA A 19 -2.71 9.40 -8.76
CA ALA A 19 -3.79 8.86 -7.95
C ALA A 19 -3.66 7.34 -7.77
N VAL A 20 -3.53 6.87 -6.53
CA VAL A 20 -3.45 5.43 -6.20
C VAL A 20 -4.79 4.91 -5.67
N ALA A 21 -5.12 3.67 -6.03
CA ALA A 21 -6.18 2.89 -5.38
C ALA A 21 -5.65 1.55 -4.89
N GLY A 22 -6.10 1.11 -3.73
CA GLY A 22 -5.66 -0.17 -3.17
C GLY A 22 -6.40 -0.56 -1.91
N LYS A 23 -5.94 -1.64 -1.30
CA LYS A 23 -6.47 -2.15 -0.04
C LYS A 23 -5.33 -2.64 0.84
N THR A 24 -5.48 -2.37 2.14
CA THR A 24 -4.62 -2.89 3.21
C THR A 24 -5.17 -4.20 3.76
N GLY A 25 -4.30 -5.00 4.35
CA GLY A 25 -4.70 -6.16 5.13
C GLY A 25 -3.70 -6.45 6.23
N THR A 26 -4.13 -7.26 7.19
CA THR A 26 -3.26 -7.93 8.15
C THR A 26 -3.59 -9.43 8.14
N ALA A 27 -2.59 -10.27 8.38
CA ALA A 27 -2.81 -11.71 8.50
C ALA A 27 -2.14 -12.23 9.78
N GLN A 28 -2.96 -12.67 10.75
CA GLN A 28 -2.46 -13.37 11.92
C GLN A 28 -2.10 -14.80 11.53
N PHE A 29 -0.87 -15.22 11.81
CA PHE A 29 -0.40 -16.58 11.51
C PHE A 29 0.08 -17.33 12.77
N ASN A 30 0.40 -16.60 13.85
CA ASN A 30 0.84 -17.15 15.13
C ASN A 30 0.41 -16.21 16.27
N SER A 31 -0.13 -16.72 17.37
CA SER A 31 -0.66 -15.88 18.47
C SER A 31 0.38 -14.99 19.18
N ASN A 32 1.66 -15.35 19.11
CA ASN A 32 2.75 -14.70 19.85
C ASN A 32 3.64 -13.83 18.95
N LYS A 33 3.28 -13.67 17.68
CA LYS A 33 4.04 -12.87 16.71
C LYS A 33 3.17 -11.76 16.12
N PRO A 34 3.75 -10.63 15.70
CA PRO A 34 3.01 -9.61 14.97
C PRO A 34 2.36 -10.20 13.71
N PRO A 35 1.15 -9.77 13.33
CA PRO A 35 0.56 -10.19 12.06
C PRO A 35 1.43 -9.72 10.89
N HIS A 36 1.29 -10.39 9.74
CA HIS A 36 1.86 -9.89 8.50
C HIS A 36 1.13 -8.64 8.02
N SER A 37 1.86 -7.67 7.47
CA SER A 37 1.31 -6.45 6.90
C SER A 37 1.16 -6.60 5.39
N TRP A 38 -0.01 -6.22 4.86
CA TRP A 38 -0.33 -6.35 3.44
C TRP A 38 -0.77 -5.02 2.84
N PHE A 39 -0.35 -4.80 1.60
CA PHE A 39 -0.95 -3.83 0.71
C PHE A 39 -1.04 -4.43 -0.70
N THR A 40 -2.16 -4.21 -1.39
CA THR A 40 -2.26 -4.45 -2.83
C THR A 40 -3.00 -3.29 -3.48
N GLY A 41 -2.52 -2.84 -4.63
CA GLY A 41 -3.09 -1.69 -5.31
C GLY A 41 -2.57 -1.49 -6.72
N PHE A 42 -3.12 -0.48 -7.38
CA PHE A 42 -2.76 -0.10 -8.72
C PHE A 42 -2.71 1.42 -8.87
N ALA A 43 -1.92 1.88 -9.84
CA ALA A 43 -1.75 3.29 -10.16
C ALA A 43 -1.37 3.47 -11.65
N PRO A 44 -1.72 4.61 -12.27
CA PRO A 44 -2.68 5.63 -11.83
C PRO A 44 -4.13 5.09 -11.76
N PHE A 45 -5.02 5.75 -11.01
CA PHE A 45 -6.38 5.26 -10.77
C PHE A 45 -7.26 5.20 -12.04
N ASN A 46 -7.18 6.23 -12.89
CA ASN A 46 -8.05 6.35 -14.07
C ASN A 46 -7.53 5.55 -15.28
N ASN A 47 -6.22 5.40 -15.41
CA ASN A 47 -5.58 4.63 -16.48
C ASN A 47 -4.41 3.82 -15.89
N PRO A 48 -4.69 2.66 -15.27
CA PRO A 48 -3.68 1.90 -14.54
C PRO A 48 -2.52 1.43 -15.43
N GLN A 49 -1.29 1.62 -14.94
CA GLN A 49 -0.07 1.22 -15.62
C GLN A 49 0.71 0.15 -14.84
N ILE A 50 0.54 0.11 -13.52
CA ILE A 50 1.21 -0.85 -12.64
C ILE A 50 0.24 -1.37 -11.56
N VAL A 51 0.42 -2.65 -11.22
CA VAL A 51 -0.15 -3.30 -10.03
C VAL A 51 1.01 -3.66 -9.11
N LEU A 52 0.87 -3.36 -7.82
CA LEU A 52 1.86 -3.65 -6.79
C LEU A 52 1.20 -4.38 -5.62
N THR A 53 1.83 -5.45 -5.17
CA THR A 53 1.49 -6.13 -3.91
C THR A 53 2.73 -6.17 -3.03
N VAL A 54 2.55 -5.75 -1.78
CA VAL A 54 3.58 -5.74 -0.75
C VAL A 54 3.12 -6.61 0.41
N LEU A 55 3.97 -7.56 0.80
CA LEU A 55 3.86 -8.36 2.00
C LEU A 55 5.07 -8.07 2.88
N ILE A 56 4.83 -7.71 4.13
CA ILE A 56 5.88 -7.65 5.15
C ILE A 56 5.55 -8.67 6.23
N GLU A 57 6.36 -9.72 6.31
CA GLU A 57 6.26 -10.72 7.37
C GLU A 57 6.49 -10.06 8.72
N GLU A 58 5.68 -10.48 9.71
CA GLU A 58 5.70 -9.95 11.07
C GLU A 58 5.69 -8.40 11.14
N GLY A 59 5.15 -7.72 10.12
CA GLY A 59 5.14 -6.25 9.99
C GLY A 59 4.11 -5.52 10.86
N GLY A 60 3.26 -6.24 11.59
CA GLY A 60 2.23 -5.63 12.45
C GLY A 60 1.17 -4.83 11.68
N ASP A 61 0.47 -3.94 12.39
CA ASP A 61 -0.64 -3.14 11.85
C ASP A 61 -0.26 -1.68 11.50
N GLN A 62 1.00 -1.31 11.70
CA GLN A 62 1.48 0.09 11.61
C GLN A 62 1.55 0.64 10.18
N GLY A 63 1.04 -0.09 9.19
CA GLY A 63 0.99 0.33 7.79
C GLY A 63 2.33 0.24 7.06
N TYR A 64 3.29 -0.56 7.52
CA TYR A 64 4.59 -0.68 6.86
C TYR A 64 4.50 -1.12 5.39
N ALA A 65 3.56 -2.01 5.04
CA ALA A 65 3.34 -2.39 3.64
C ALA A 65 2.85 -1.20 2.78
N VAL A 66 2.09 -0.27 3.37
CA VAL A 66 1.66 0.98 2.71
C VAL A 66 2.84 1.94 2.55
N THR A 67 3.72 2.06 3.55
CA THR A 67 4.92 2.89 3.48
C THR A 67 5.86 2.43 2.38
N ALA A 68 6.15 1.13 2.31
CA ALA A 68 6.96 0.55 1.23
C ALA A 68 6.30 0.77 -0.15
N ALA A 69 4.98 0.59 -0.26
CA ALA A 69 4.27 0.88 -1.50
C ALA A 69 4.37 2.35 -1.91
N ARG A 70 4.29 3.29 -0.95
CA ARG A 70 4.43 4.73 -1.20
C ARG A 70 5.80 5.05 -1.77
N GLU A 71 6.86 4.58 -1.13
CA GLU A 71 8.25 4.84 -1.55
C GLU A 71 8.51 4.31 -2.95
N PHE A 72 8.11 3.05 -3.21
CA PHE A 72 8.23 2.46 -4.53
C PHE A 72 7.46 3.25 -5.60
N LEU A 73 6.18 3.54 -5.37
CA LEU A 73 5.35 4.23 -6.36
C LEU A 73 5.81 5.67 -6.59
N THR A 74 6.24 6.38 -5.54
CA THR A 74 6.83 7.72 -5.69
C THR A 74 8.07 7.68 -6.56
N GLN A 75 8.98 6.72 -6.33
CA GLN A 75 10.17 6.57 -7.17
C GLN A 75 9.81 6.22 -8.62
N TYR A 76 8.95 5.22 -8.81
CA TYR A 76 8.53 4.73 -10.13
C TYR A 76 7.95 5.85 -11.01
N PHE A 77 7.12 6.72 -10.45
CA PHE A 77 6.49 7.82 -11.19
C PHE A 77 7.28 9.13 -11.19
N ASN A 78 8.35 9.26 -10.39
CA ASN A 78 9.24 10.44 -10.45
C ASN A 78 10.35 10.28 -11.50
N GLU A 79 10.74 9.05 -11.83
CA GLU A 79 11.76 8.75 -12.84
C GLU A 79 11.18 8.47 -14.24
N SER A 80 9.87 8.60 -14.41
CA SER A 80 9.14 8.36 -15.67
C SER A 80 8.83 9.64 -16.43
#